data_AF-A0A1B7W633-F1
#
_entry.id   AF-A0A1B7W633-F1
#
_cell.length_a   1.000
_cell.length_b   1.000
_cell.length_c   1.000
_cell.angle_alpha   90.00
_cell.angle_beta   90.00
_cell.angle_gamma   90.00
#
_symmetry.space_group_name_H-M   'P 1'
#
loop_
_entity.id
_entity.type
_entity.pdbx_description
1 polymer ?
#
loop_
_entity_poly.entity_id
_entity_poly.type
_entity_poly.pdbx_seq_one_letter_code
_entity_poly.pdbx_strand_id
1 'polypeptide(L)'
;QFLFRLEFGLIFFFGVFGAFFWLWYPVFQASIRNGKCRRYKYSGFFRGRVLDWWITDKLMGKQETVNGKGELVIIENREKRINLEIGDDTGFSVEFEAPLRNAHKVISRGQIAEMVVMSNSSDLSTIEEFSDIYIPSRDLWVSDYPYVRKDFFNEVSVRLRANQERKPRRRSPKT
;
A
#
# COMPACT_ATOMS: atom_id res chain seq x y z
N GLN A 1 -52.31 -3.29 12.51
CA GLN A 1 -51.99 -2.49 11.30
C GLN A 1 -50.64 -1.75 11.39
N PHE A 2 -50.27 -1.15 12.53
CA PHE A 2 -49.02 -0.38 12.65
C PHE A 2 -47.73 -1.23 12.55
N LEU A 3 -47.70 -2.41 13.20
CA LEU A 3 -46.58 -3.36 13.13
C LEU A 3 -46.28 -3.82 11.69
N PHE A 4 -47.31 -4.21 10.93
CA PHE A 4 -47.17 -4.60 9.52
C PHE A 4 -46.58 -3.47 8.65
N ARG A 5 -47.00 -2.20 8.84
CA ARG A 5 -46.41 -1.06 8.11
C ARG A 5 -44.93 -0.86 8.42
N LEU A 6 -44.53 -1.11 9.68
CA LEU A 6 -43.14 -1.00 10.11
C LEU A 6 -42.27 -2.10 9.48
N GLU A 7 -42.79 -3.34 9.44
CA GLU A 7 -42.11 -4.46 8.80
C GLU A 7 -41.94 -4.26 7.29
N PHE A 8 -43.00 -3.82 6.59
CA PHE A 8 -42.91 -3.49 5.16
C PHE A 8 -41.93 -2.35 4.88
N GLY A 9 -41.89 -1.33 5.74
CA GLY A 9 -40.93 -0.22 5.63
C GLY A 9 -39.48 -0.68 5.77
N LEU A 10 -39.20 -1.56 6.74
CA LEU A 10 -37.86 -2.12 6.95
C LEU A 10 -37.44 -3.04 5.79
N ILE A 11 -38.33 -3.92 5.34
CA ILE A 11 -38.07 -4.82 4.20
C ILE A 11 -37.79 -4.00 2.94
N PHE A 12 -38.56 -2.94 2.68
CA PHE A 12 -38.31 -2.06 1.54
C PHE A 12 -36.96 -1.34 1.65
N PHE A 13 -36.61 -0.81 2.83
CA PHE A 13 -35.33 -0.15 3.05
C PHE A 13 -34.14 -1.09 2.83
N PHE A 14 -34.15 -2.29 3.43
CA PHE A 14 -33.08 -3.26 3.22
C PHE A 14 -33.07 -3.82 1.79
N GLY A 15 -34.23 -3.94 1.13
CA GLY A 15 -34.34 -4.31 -0.27
C GLY A 15 -33.69 -3.29 -1.20
N VAL A 16 -33.96 -1.99 -0.99
CA VAL A 16 -33.33 -0.89 -1.74
C VAL A 16 -31.83 -0.83 -1.43
N PHE A 17 -31.44 -0.87 -0.16
CA PHE A 17 -30.04 -0.86 0.26
C PHE A 17 -29.23 -2.05 -0.31
N GLY A 18 -29.85 -3.23 -0.34
CA GLY A 18 -29.32 -4.44 -0.95
C GLY A 18 -29.25 -4.33 -2.48
N ALA A 19 -30.26 -3.75 -3.14
CA ALA A 19 -30.22 -3.51 -4.59
C ALA A 19 -29.07 -2.58 -5.00
N PHE A 20 -28.72 -1.62 -4.14
CA PHE A 20 -27.57 -0.72 -4.33
C PHE A 20 -26.24 -1.26 -3.76
N PHE A 21 -26.13 -2.56 -3.47
CA PHE A 21 -24.88 -3.13 -2.91
C PHE A 21 -23.64 -2.84 -3.77
N TRP A 22 -23.78 -2.89 -5.10
CA TRP A 22 -22.68 -2.58 -6.02
C TRP A 22 -22.13 -1.16 -5.84
N LEU A 23 -22.96 -0.20 -5.41
CA LEU A 23 -22.56 1.18 -5.20
C LEU A 23 -21.73 1.35 -3.92
N TRP A 24 -22.17 0.76 -2.80
CA TRP A 24 -21.52 0.96 -1.50
C TRP A 24 -20.47 -0.10 -1.15
N TYR A 25 -20.54 -1.29 -1.74
CA TYR A 25 -19.59 -2.37 -1.45
C TYR A 25 -18.12 -1.99 -1.73
N PRO A 26 -17.76 -1.37 -2.88
CA PRO A 26 -16.40 -0.91 -3.11
C PRO A 26 -15.93 0.13 -2.10
N VAL A 27 -16.82 1.05 -1.71
CA VAL A 27 -16.54 2.08 -0.70
C VAL A 27 -16.31 1.47 0.67
N PHE A 28 -17.11 0.46 1.03
CA PHE A 28 -16.95 -0.28 2.27
C PHE A 28 -15.63 -1.06 2.30
N GLN A 29 -15.27 -1.75 1.21
CA GLN A 29 -13.98 -2.44 1.07
C GLN A 29 -12.80 -1.46 1.22
N ALA A 30 -12.85 -0.31 0.54
CA ALA A 30 -11.85 0.74 0.68
C ALA A 30 -11.79 1.29 2.12
N SER A 31 -12.95 1.43 2.78
CA SER A 31 -13.03 1.90 4.17
C SER A 31 -12.36 0.93 5.15
N ILE A 32 -12.56 -0.37 4.98
CA ILE A 32 -11.88 -1.40 5.79
C ILE A 32 -10.35 -1.32 5.59
N ARG A 33 -9.89 -1.26 4.34
CA ARG A 33 -8.45 -1.16 4.03
C ARG A 33 -7.83 0.12 4.61
N ASN A 34 -8.49 1.26 4.41
CA ASN A 34 -8.04 2.55 4.96
C ASN A 34 -8.09 2.58 6.50
N GLY A 35 -9.00 1.81 7.12
CA GLY A 35 -9.13 1.69 8.57
C GLY A 35 -7.87 1.12 9.23
N LYS A 36 -7.12 0.25 8.53
CA LYS A 36 -5.86 -0.31 9.04
C LYS A 36 -4.83 0.78 9.35
N CYS A 37 -4.64 1.72 8.44
CA CYS A 37 -3.70 2.84 8.66
C CYS A 37 -4.23 3.87 9.66
N ARG A 38 -5.56 4.08 9.72
CA ARG A 38 -6.18 5.09 10.59
C ARG A 38 -6.23 4.72 12.08
N ARG A 39 -6.01 3.45 12.42
CA ARG A 39 -6.04 2.99 13.83
C ARG A 39 -4.85 3.45 14.65
N TYR A 40 -3.76 3.84 13.99
CA TYR A 40 -2.51 4.21 14.64
C TYR A 40 -2.51 5.68 15.06
N LYS A 41 -1.96 5.96 16.24
CA LYS A 41 -1.96 7.32 16.83
C LYS A 41 -0.95 8.25 16.19
N TYR A 42 0.18 7.71 15.73
CA TYR A 42 1.28 8.49 15.19
C TYR A 42 1.58 8.07 13.77
N SER A 43 2.02 9.03 12.97
CA SER A 43 2.48 8.80 11.61
C SER A 43 3.70 9.67 11.35
N GLY A 44 4.68 9.11 10.64
CA GLY A 44 5.94 9.76 10.33
C GLY A 44 6.25 9.64 8.84
N PHE A 45 7.07 10.57 8.36
CA PHE A 45 7.66 10.46 7.03
C PHE A 45 8.98 9.70 7.15
N PHE A 46 9.05 8.52 6.54
CA PHE A 46 10.23 7.69 6.53
C PHE A 46 10.96 7.80 5.20
N ARG A 47 12.30 7.86 5.27
CA ARG A 47 13.19 7.91 4.11
C ARG A 47 14.32 6.90 4.34
N GLY A 48 14.26 5.80 3.62
CA GLY A 48 15.26 4.73 3.65
C GLY A 48 15.93 4.52 2.30
N ARG A 49 16.70 3.44 2.20
CA ARG A 49 17.27 2.93 0.96
C ARG A 49 16.75 1.52 0.70
N VAL A 50 16.58 1.19 -0.58
CA VAL A 50 16.32 -0.18 -1.02
C VAL A 50 17.58 -1.01 -0.72
N LEU A 51 17.49 -1.92 0.24
CA LEU A 51 18.55 -2.85 0.62
C LEU A 51 18.60 -4.00 -0.38
N ASP A 52 17.46 -4.63 -0.63
CA ASP A 52 17.32 -5.71 -1.59
C ASP A 52 15.93 -5.73 -2.25
N TRP A 53 15.81 -6.47 -3.35
CA TRP A 53 14.54 -6.76 -4.00
C TRP A 53 14.56 -8.14 -4.65
N TRP A 54 13.44 -8.84 -4.61
CA TRP A 54 13.27 -10.16 -5.24
C TRP A 54 11.85 -10.33 -5.78
N ILE A 55 11.64 -11.36 -6.60
CA ILE A 55 10.34 -11.69 -7.18
C ILE A 55 9.88 -13.04 -6.61
N THR A 56 8.62 -13.10 -6.18
CA THR A 56 7.98 -14.32 -5.69
C THR A 56 6.73 -14.59 -6.51
N ASP A 57 6.47 -15.88 -6.79
CA ASP A 57 5.25 -16.32 -7.44
C ASP A 57 4.21 -16.68 -6.36
N LYS A 58 3.04 -16.02 -6.36
CA LYS A 58 1.93 -16.32 -5.46
C LYS A 58 0.86 -17.10 -6.21
N LEU A 59 0.51 -18.29 -5.70
CA LEU A 59 -0.57 -19.12 -6.25
C LEU A 59 -1.91 -18.49 -5.87
N MET A 60 -2.62 -17.89 -6.83
CA MET A 60 -3.90 -17.22 -6.56
C MET A 60 -5.11 -18.18 -6.60
N GLY A 61 -4.89 -19.45 -6.96
CA GLY A 61 -5.90 -20.50 -6.98
C GLY A 61 -5.83 -21.37 -8.24
N LYS A 62 -6.47 -22.53 -8.19
CA LYS A 62 -6.67 -23.41 -9.35
C LYS A 62 -8.06 -23.11 -9.94
N GLN A 63 -8.13 -22.69 -11.20
CA GLN A 63 -9.40 -22.65 -11.93
C GLN A 63 -9.45 -23.89 -12.83
N GLU A 64 -10.37 -24.80 -12.54
CA GLU A 64 -10.70 -25.93 -13.42
C GLU A 64 -11.66 -25.39 -14.49
N THR A 65 -11.15 -25.16 -15.71
CA THR A 65 -11.96 -24.74 -16.85
C THR A 65 -11.99 -25.86 -17.88
N VAL A 66 -13.15 -26.14 -18.47
CA VAL A 66 -13.28 -27.16 -19.51
C VAL A 66 -12.97 -26.52 -20.86
N ASN A 67 -12.03 -27.08 -21.63
CA ASN A 67 -11.73 -26.64 -22.99
C ASN A 67 -12.93 -26.97 -23.92
N GLY A 68 -13.05 -26.34 -25.09
CA GLY A 68 -14.12 -26.57 -26.08
C GLY A 68 -14.21 -28.02 -26.63
N LYS A 69 -13.33 -28.92 -26.17
CA LYS A 69 -13.32 -30.37 -26.45
C LYS A 69 -13.80 -31.24 -25.28
N GLY A 70 -14.24 -30.65 -24.16
CA GLY A 70 -14.75 -31.39 -23.01
C GLY A 70 -13.69 -31.88 -22.01
N GLU A 71 -12.41 -31.53 -22.20
CA GLU A 71 -11.32 -31.88 -21.27
C GLU A 71 -11.15 -30.81 -20.18
N LEU A 72 -11.02 -31.27 -18.93
CA LEU A 72 -10.69 -30.42 -17.78
C LEU A 72 -9.26 -29.90 -17.91
N VAL A 73 -9.11 -28.59 -18.05
CA VAL A 73 -7.81 -27.89 -18.03
C VAL A 73 -7.71 -27.13 -16.72
N ILE A 74 -6.75 -27.53 -15.88
CA ILE A 74 -6.41 -26.80 -14.65
C ILE A 74 -5.52 -25.62 -15.06
N ILE A 75 -6.08 -24.42 -15.09
CA ILE A 75 -5.30 -23.19 -15.30
C ILE A 75 -4.84 -22.70 -13.92
N GLU A 76 -3.56 -22.90 -13.62
CA GLU A 76 -2.93 -22.34 -12.44
C GLU A 76 -2.65 -20.85 -12.66
N ASN A 77 -3.45 -19.98 -12.04
CA ASN A 77 -3.23 -18.54 -12.10
C ASN A 77 -2.15 -18.14 -11.08
N ARG A 78 -0.91 -17.94 -11.57
CA ARG A 78 0.22 -17.48 -10.76
C ARG A 78 0.41 -15.98 -10.95
N GLU A 79 0.30 -15.21 -9.87
CA GLU A 79 0.62 -13.77 -9.91
C GLU A 79 2.06 -13.57 -9.45
N LYS A 80 2.88 -12.94 -10.31
CA LYS A 80 4.23 -12.51 -9.93
C LYS A 80 4.14 -11.29 -9.02
N ARG A 81 4.84 -11.34 -7.89
CA ARG A 81 4.92 -10.24 -6.93
C ARG A 81 6.37 -9.83 -6.71
N ILE A 82 6.59 -8.54 -6.52
CA ILE A 82 7.88 -7.98 -6.14
C ILE A 82 7.89 -7.78 -4.63
N ASN A 83 8.99 -8.16 -3.99
CA ASN A 83 9.28 -7.88 -2.60
C ASN A 83 10.44 -6.90 -2.55
N LEU A 84 10.32 -5.91 -1.68
CA LEU A 84 11.32 -4.87 -1.47
C LEU A 84 11.69 -4.86 0.00
N GLU A 85 12.99 -4.92 0.28
CA GLU A 85 13.51 -4.64 1.60
C GLU A 85 14.06 -3.22 1.61
N ILE A 86 13.52 -2.39 2.49
CA ILE A 86 13.91 -0.99 2.63
C ILE A 86 14.37 -0.77 4.05
N GLY A 87 15.56 -0.21 4.22
CA GLY A 87 16.08 0.09 5.53
C GLY A 87 16.84 1.41 5.59
N ASP A 88 17.18 1.80 6.80
CA ASP A 88 17.98 2.99 7.07
C ASP A 88 19.33 2.64 7.70
N ASP A 89 20.14 3.68 7.91
CA ASP A 89 21.47 3.54 8.49
C ASP A 89 21.42 3.28 10.02
N THR A 90 20.22 3.23 10.63
CA THR A 90 20.02 2.94 12.06
C THR A 90 19.78 1.45 12.35
N GLY A 91 19.65 0.63 11.29
CA GLY A 91 19.39 -0.80 11.39
C GLY A 91 17.90 -1.17 11.35
N PHE A 92 17.03 -0.21 11.07
CA PHE A 92 15.62 -0.47 10.83
C PHE A 92 15.44 -0.97 9.38
N SER A 93 14.68 -2.06 9.19
CA SER A 93 14.29 -2.57 7.87
C SER A 93 12.82 -2.97 7.81
N VAL A 94 12.23 -2.83 6.62
CA VAL A 94 10.84 -3.14 6.30
C VAL A 94 10.80 -3.95 5.02
N GLU A 95 10.00 -5.01 5.03
CA GLU A 95 9.70 -5.80 3.85
C GLU A 95 8.33 -5.38 3.27
N PHE A 96 8.28 -5.18 1.96
CA PHE A 96 7.08 -4.72 1.25
C PHE A 96 6.79 -5.62 0.05
N GLU A 97 5.58 -6.18 -0.01
CA GLU A 97 5.10 -7.00 -1.12
C GLU A 97 4.12 -6.21 -2.02
N ALA A 98 4.34 -6.23 -3.34
CA ALA A 98 3.42 -5.65 -4.31
C ALA A 98 3.29 -6.49 -5.59
N PRO A 99 2.19 -6.35 -6.35
CA PRO A 99 2.07 -6.97 -7.66
C PRO A 99 3.17 -6.46 -8.61
N LEU A 100 3.82 -7.38 -9.34
CA LEU A 100 4.90 -7.03 -10.26
C LEU A 100 4.35 -6.29 -11.47
N ARG A 101 4.82 -5.05 -11.69
CA ARG A 101 4.49 -4.24 -12.86
C ARG A 101 5.73 -3.99 -13.70
N ASN A 102 5.55 -3.75 -15.00
CA ASN A 102 6.67 -3.43 -15.91
C ASN A 102 7.49 -2.22 -15.44
N ALA A 103 6.84 -1.25 -14.79
CA ALA A 103 7.49 -0.08 -14.22
C ALA A 103 8.50 -0.42 -13.11
N HIS A 104 8.38 -1.57 -12.43
CA HIS A 104 9.25 -1.98 -11.33
C HIS A 104 10.64 -2.47 -11.79
N LYS A 105 10.85 -2.69 -13.10
CA LYS A 105 12.16 -3.14 -13.64
C LYS A 105 13.29 -2.13 -13.41
N VAL A 106 12.96 -0.88 -13.11
CA VAL A 106 13.91 0.20 -12.86
C VAL A 106 14.40 0.28 -11.41
N ILE A 107 13.86 -0.58 -10.53
CA ILE A 107 14.24 -0.63 -9.12
C ILE A 107 15.62 -1.23 -8.99
N SER A 108 16.46 -0.58 -8.20
CA SER A 108 17.82 -1.04 -7.93
C SER A 108 18.18 -0.79 -6.48
N ARG A 109 19.06 -1.64 -5.92
CA ARG A 109 19.62 -1.44 -4.58
C ARG A 109 20.26 -0.05 -4.45
N GLY A 110 20.20 0.53 -3.25
CA GLY A 110 20.71 1.86 -2.92
C GLY A 110 19.82 3.03 -3.35
N GLN A 111 18.73 2.80 -4.08
CA GLN A 111 17.76 3.85 -4.38
C GLN A 111 17.10 4.36 -3.10
N ILE A 112 16.86 5.67 -3.03
CA ILE A 112 16.09 6.28 -1.94
C ILE A 112 14.63 5.90 -2.10
N ALA A 113 14.04 5.37 -1.04
CA ALA A 113 12.64 5.05 -0.93
C ALA A 113 12.02 5.90 0.19
N GLU A 114 10.85 6.46 -0.09
CA GLU A 114 10.09 7.32 0.82
C GLU A 114 8.71 6.73 1.03
N MET A 115 8.22 6.77 2.27
CA MET A 115 6.89 6.27 2.62
C MET A 115 6.37 6.96 3.88
N VAL A 116 5.07 6.85 4.13
CA VAL A 116 4.49 7.17 5.44
C VAL A 116 4.52 5.91 6.28
N VAL A 117 5.07 6.02 7.48
CA VAL A 117 5.06 4.96 8.49
C VAL A 117 4.08 5.33 9.59
N MET A 118 3.45 4.33 10.18
CA MET A 118 2.47 4.50 11.25
C MET A 118 2.87 3.65 12.46
N SER A 119 2.65 4.22 13.64
CA SER A 119 2.97 3.57 14.91
C SER A 119 2.00 3.99 16.01
N ASN A 120 1.89 3.14 17.03
CA ASN A 120 1.26 3.50 18.30
C ASN A 120 2.23 4.17 19.28
N SER A 121 3.54 4.11 19.02
CA SER A 121 4.59 4.74 19.81
C SER A 121 4.90 6.14 19.28
N SER A 122 5.05 7.11 20.18
CA SER A 122 5.30 8.52 19.82
C SER A 122 6.68 8.75 19.22
N ASP A 123 7.64 7.87 19.55
CA ASP A 123 9.02 7.92 19.08
C ASP A 123 9.23 7.19 17.74
N LEU A 124 8.17 6.56 17.19
CA LEU A 124 8.23 5.72 15.98
C LEU A 124 9.29 4.60 16.09
N SER A 125 9.64 4.18 17.31
CA SER A 125 10.63 3.10 17.55
C SER A 125 10.20 1.77 16.94
N THR A 126 8.91 1.47 17.05
CA THR A 126 8.27 0.30 16.44
C THR A 126 7.33 0.76 15.35
N ILE A 127 7.67 0.48 14.09
CA ILE A 127 6.79 0.77 12.95
C ILE A 127 5.85 -0.42 12.76
N GLU A 128 4.55 -0.14 12.84
CA GLU A 128 3.50 -1.17 12.85
C GLU A 128 2.86 -1.35 11.47
N GLU A 129 2.81 -0.28 10.68
CA GLU A 129 2.21 -0.27 9.35
C GLU A 129 2.91 0.81 8.51
N PHE A 130 2.87 0.64 7.20
CA PHE A 130 3.44 1.57 6.24
C PHE A 130 2.50 1.76 5.05
N SER A 131 2.64 2.89 4.38
CA SER A 131 1.86 3.23 3.20
C SER A 131 2.51 2.72 1.90
N ASP A 132 2.14 3.34 0.78
CA ASP A 132 2.85 3.20 -0.49
C ASP A 132 4.33 3.62 -0.39
N ILE A 133 5.17 2.97 -1.20
CA ILE A 133 6.57 3.35 -1.39
C ILE A 133 6.70 4.24 -2.63
N TYR A 134 7.36 5.37 -2.47
CA TYR A 134 7.75 6.28 -3.54
C TYR A 134 9.27 6.26 -3.73
N ILE A 135 9.73 6.01 -4.95
CA ILE A 135 11.13 6.04 -5.36
C ILE A 135 11.35 7.26 -6.25
N PRO A 136 11.88 8.37 -5.72
CA PRO A 136 11.78 9.65 -6.43
C PRO A 136 12.80 9.80 -7.55
N SER A 137 13.87 9.00 -7.56
CA SER A 137 14.86 8.99 -8.64
C SER A 137 14.28 8.52 -9.97
N ARG A 138 13.16 7.81 -9.95
CA ARG A 138 12.49 7.23 -11.12
C ARG A 138 11.01 7.61 -11.22
N ASP A 139 10.53 8.50 -10.36
CA ASP A 139 9.11 8.84 -10.18
C ASP A 139 8.22 7.58 -10.10
N LEU A 140 8.67 6.60 -9.31
CA LEU A 140 8.05 5.28 -9.26
C LEU A 140 7.30 5.08 -7.96
N TRP A 141 6.05 4.62 -8.09
CA TRP A 141 5.22 4.21 -6.98
C TRP A 141 5.08 2.69 -6.94
N VAL A 142 5.39 2.09 -5.79
CA VAL A 142 5.22 0.67 -5.54
C VAL A 142 4.17 0.50 -4.45
N SER A 143 3.02 -0.06 -4.83
CA SER A 143 1.97 -0.42 -3.88
C SER A 143 1.01 -1.49 -4.37
N ASP A 144 0.50 -2.29 -3.42
CA ASP A 144 -0.63 -3.20 -3.63
C ASP A 144 -1.97 -2.45 -3.61
N TYR A 145 -2.05 -1.37 -2.83
CA TYR A 145 -3.24 -0.52 -2.71
C TYR A 145 -2.85 0.94 -2.43
N PRO A 146 -3.49 1.93 -3.07
CA PRO A 146 -3.15 3.34 -2.89
C PRO A 146 -3.70 3.89 -1.56
N TYR A 147 -2.83 4.05 -0.56
CA TYR A 147 -3.19 4.64 0.73
C TYR A 147 -3.02 6.16 0.72
N VAL A 148 -2.05 6.67 -0.03
CA VAL A 148 -1.71 8.10 -0.08
C VAL A 148 -2.07 8.71 -1.43
N ARG A 149 -2.54 9.96 -1.41
CA ARG A 149 -2.65 10.76 -2.63
C ARG A 149 -1.26 11.18 -3.10
N LYS A 150 -0.85 10.64 -4.24
CA LYS A 150 0.48 10.81 -4.83
C LYS A 150 0.87 12.27 -5.03
N ASP A 151 -0.06 13.09 -5.51
CA ASP A 151 0.19 14.52 -5.78
C ASP A 151 0.64 15.27 -4.52
N PHE A 152 -0.07 15.05 -3.41
CA PHE A 152 0.24 15.69 -2.12
C PHE A 152 1.51 15.13 -1.50
N PHE A 153 1.74 13.82 -1.62
CA PHE A 153 2.96 13.21 -1.11
C PHE A 153 4.20 13.73 -1.83
N ASN A 154 4.12 13.87 -3.16
CA ASN A 154 5.21 14.41 -3.97
C ASN A 154 5.57 15.84 -3.54
N GLU A 155 4.56 16.69 -3.29
CA GLU A 155 4.78 18.05 -2.79
C GLU A 155 5.48 18.04 -1.42
N VAL A 156 5.02 17.21 -0.49
CA VAL A 156 5.62 17.06 0.84
C VAL A 156 7.06 16.53 0.75
N SER A 157 7.30 15.53 -0.10
CA SER A 157 8.62 14.96 -0.35
C SER A 157 9.61 16.04 -0.83
N VAL A 158 9.24 16.82 -1.84
CA VAL A 158 10.08 17.90 -2.36
C VAL A 158 10.38 18.94 -1.28
N ARG A 159 9.36 19.34 -0.50
CA ARG A 159 9.53 20.31 0.59
C ARG A 159 10.47 19.80 1.69
N LEU A 160 10.34 18.53 2.08
CA LEU A 160 11.19 17.92 3.11
C LEU A 160 12.64 17.81 2.65
N ARG A 161 12.87 17.46 1.38
CA ARG A 161 14.21 17.42 0.78
C ARG A 161 14.87 18.80 0.73
N ALA A 162 14.15 19.81 0.26
CA ALA A 162 14.66 21.18 0.20
C ALA A 162 15.03 21.71 1.60
N ASN A 163 14.27 21.37 2.63
CA ASN A 163 14.59 21.73 4.01
C ASN A 163 15.83 21.00 4.55
N GLN A 164 16.06 19.74 4.16
CA GLN A 164 17.26 18.99 4.53
C GLN A 164 18.53 19.57 3.87
N GLU A 165 18.44 19.99 2.61
CA GLU A 165 19.56 20.60 1.88
C GLU A 165 19.91 22.01 2.39
N ARG A 166 18.92 22.76 2.88
CA ARG A 166 19.13 24.09 3.48
C ARG A 166 19.77 24.07 4.86
N LYS A 167 19.73 22.96 5.59
CA LYS A 167 20.50 22.84 6.84
C LYS A 167 21.98 22.87 6.45
N PRO A 168 22.77 23.86 6.90
CA PRO A 168 24.18 23.88 6.58
C PRO A 168 24.78 22.58 7.08
N ARG A 169 25.33 21.76 6.16
CA ARG A 169 26.20 20.64 6.51
C ARG A 169 27.21 21.22 7.48
N ARG A 170 27.10 20.86 8.78
CA ARG A 170 28.12 21.19 9.78
C ARG A 170 29.42 20.70 9.18
N ARG A 171 30.24 21.63 8.68
CA ARG A 171 31.56 21.32 8.16
C ARG A 171 32.30 20.67 9.32
N SER A 172 32.54 19.37 9.23
CA SER A 172 33.44 18.70 10.15
C SER A 172 34.76 19.48 10.09
N PRO A 173 35.31 19.96 11.21
CA PRO A 173 36.63 20.56 11.19
C PRO A 173 37.57 19.47 10.70
N LYS A 174 38.27 19.73 9.58
CA LYS A 174 39.41 18.92 9.20
C LYS A 174 40.49 19.21 10.24
N THR A 175 40.85 18.19 11.03
CA THR A 175 42.10 18.14 11.77
C THR A 175 43.17 17.57 10.85
#